data_AF-A0A838TRW1-F1
#
_entry.id   AF-A0A838TRW1-F1
#
_cell.length_a   1.000
_cell.length_b   1.000
_cell.length_c   1.000
_cell.angle_alpha   90.00
_cell.angle_beta   90.00
_cell.angle_gamma   90.00
#
_symmetry.space_group_name_H-M   'P 1'
#
loop_
_entity.id
_entity.type
_entity.pdbx_description
1 polymer ?
#
loop_
_entity_poly.entity_id
_entity_poly.type
_entity_poly.pdbx_seq_one_letter_code
_entity_poly.pdbx_strand_id
1 'polypeptide(L)'
;GPALTYGPAVHNKLLDIVQKVAEKNKIPVQLSTVSRSTGTDTDSFAYANDGCPSVLISIPLRYMHTTVEMLNRNDIEDTIKLMYETLLALSPKTNLSYFKN
;
A
#
# COMPACT_ATOMS: atom_id res chain seq x y z
N GLY A 1 4.52 2.65 -12.14
CA GLY A 1 3.29 2.51 -11.34
C GLY A 1 3.58 2.63 -9.86
N PRO A 2 2.62 2.22 -9.01
CA PRO A 2 2.54 2.56 -7.59
C PRO A 2 3.74 2.05 -6.80
N ALA A 3 4.14 2.79 -5.76
CA ALA A 3 5.17 2.36 -4.83
C ALA A 3 4.53 1.63 -3.63
N LEU A 4 4.93 0.38 -3.42
CA LEU A 4 4.53 -0.46 -2.29
C LEU A 4 5.63 -0.48 -1.25
N THR A 5 5.29 -0.10 -0.02
CA THR A 5 6.28 0.08 1.04
C THR A 5 6.41 -1.18 1.89
N TYR A 6 7.65 -1.59 2.18
CA TYR A 6 8.00 -2.46 3.30
C TYR A 6 8.43 -1.60 4.50
N GLY A 7 7.90 -1.89 5.68
CA GLY A 7 8.27 -1.18 6.89
C GLY A 7 7.50 -1.67 8.12
N PRO A 8 7.86 -1.20 9.33
CA PRO A 8 7.26 -1.68 10.58
C PRO A 8 5.74 -1.50 10.66
N ALA A 9 5.22 -0.39 10.16
CA ALA A 9 3.78 -0.10 10.15
C ALA A 9 3.01 -0.79 8.99
N VAL A 10 3.69 -1.57 8.15
CA VAL A 10 3.05 -2.24 7.00
C VAL A 10 2.77 -3.70 7.32
N HIS A 11 1.52 -4.09 7.16
CA HIS A 11 1.04 -5.43 7.44
C HIS A 11 1.39 -6.41 6.30
N ASN A 12 2.37 -7.27 6.52
CA ASN A 12 2.91 -8.22 5.52
C ASN A 12 1.85 -9.05 4.78
N LYS A 13 0.83 -9.62 5.45
CA LYS A 13 -0.21 -10.39 4.72
C LYS A 13 -1.06 -9.52 3.80
N LEU A 14 -1.31 -8.27 4.19
CA LEU A 14 -2.11 -7.35 3.38
C LEU A 14 -1.28 -6.86 2.20
N LEU A 15 0.00 -6.54 2.43
CA LEU A 15 0.95 -6.21 1.38
C LEU A 15 1.13 -7.37 0.37
N ASP A 16 1.19 -8.62 0.82
CA ASP A 16 1.24 -9.79 -0.06
C ASP A 16 -0.02 -9.92 -0.94
N ILE A 17 -1.21 -9.65 -0.38
CA ILE A 17 -2.45 -9.60 -1.18
C ILE A 17 -2.33 -8.51 -2.26
N VAL A 18 -1.91 -7.30 -1.91
CA VAL A 18 -1.74 -6.18 -2.87
C VAL A 18 -0.73 -6.55 -3.96
N GLN A 19 0.41 -7.17 -3.61
CA GLN A 19 1.42 -7.59 -4.57
C GLN A 19 0.89 -8.68 -5.52
N LYS A 20 0.17 -9.68 -5.02
CA LYS A 20 -0.47 -10.71 -5.85
C LYS A 20 -1.53 -10.14 -6.78
N VAL A 21 -2.29 -9.15 -6.31
CA VAL A 21 -3.26 -8.42 -7.15
C VAL A 21 -2.55 -7.67 -8.27
N ALA A 22 -1.45 -6.98 -7.96
CA ALA A 22 -0.64 -6.28 -8.96
C ALA A 22 -0.10 -7.27 -10.02
N GLU A 23 0.48 -8.39 -9.59
CA GLU A 23 1.00 -9.44 -10.48
C GLU A 23 -0.09 -10.02 -11.38
N LYS A 24 -1.22 -10.46 -10.79
CA LYS A 24 -2.36 -11.05 -11.51
C LYS A 24 -2.91 -10.11 -12.59
N ASN A 25 -3.00 -8.81 -12.27
CA ASN A 25 -3.55 -7.80 -13.16
C ASN A 25 -2.50 -7.08 -14.03
N LYS A 26 -1.24 -7.54 -13.99
CA LYS A 26 -0.10 -6.98 -14.72
C LYS A 26 0.08 -5.47 -14.50
N ILE A 27 -0.10 -5.03 -13.25
CA ILE A 27 0.05 -3.63 -12.85
C ILE A 27 1.50 -3.42 -12.42
N PRO A 28 2.28 -2.53 -13.07
CA PRO A 28 3.67 -2.31 -12.71
C PRO A 28 3.78 -1.60 -11.36
N VAL A 29 4.44 -2.23 -10.40
CA VAL A 29 4.70 -1.66 -9.07
C VAL A 29 6.19 -1.45 -8.84
N GLN A 30 6.51 -0.56 -7.91
CA GLN A 30 7.85 -0.31 -7.40
C GLN A 30 7.87 -0.66 -5.92
N LEU A 31 9.02 -1.10 -5.41
CA LEU A 31 9.18 -1.36 -3.98
C LEU A 31 9.92 -0.20 -3.32
N SER A 32 9.38 0.26 -2.19
CA SER A 32 10.02 1.21 -1.28
C SER A 32 10.24 0.55 0.07
N THR A 33 11.22 1.04 0.82
CA THR A 33 11.49 0.57 2.19
C THR A 33 11.58 1.76 3.12
N VAL A 34 11.07 1.61 4.34
CA VAL A 34 11.26 2.57 5.41
C VAL A 34 11.85 1.86 6.63
N SER A 35 12.76 2.52 7.32
CA SER A 35 13.48 1.91 8.45
C SER A 35 12.64 1.85 9.72
N ARG A 36 12.03 2.97 10.11
CA ARG A 36 11.34 3.11 11.41
C ARG A 36 9.86 3.48 11.31
N SER A 37 9.52 4.42 10.46
CA SER A 37 8.18 5.01 10.34
C SER A 37 7.98 5.48 8.91
N THR A 38 6.73 5.47 8.45
CA THR A 38 6.37 5.99 7.13
C THR A 38 6.25 7.51 7.13
N GLY A 39 5.96 8.13 8.29
CA GLY A 39 5.66 9.55 8.42
C GLY A 39 4.26 9.90 7.92
N THR A 40 3.39 8.90 7.75
CA THR A 40 2.04 9.04 7.17
C THR A 40 0.99 8.46 8.10
N ASP A 41 -0.28 8.59 7.71
CA ASP A 41 -1.41 7.99 8.44
C ASP A 41 -1.30 6.47 8.57
N THR A 42 -0.49 5.78 7.75
CA THR A 42 -0.22 4.35 7.92
C THR A 42 0.35 4.03 9.29
N ASP A 43 1.25 4.86 9.83
CA ASP A 43 1.76 4.69 11.18
C ASP A 43 0.61 4.81 12.21
N SER A 44 -0.22 5.85 12.07
CA SER A 44 -1.37 6.08 12.95
C SER A 44 -2.38 4.93 12.91
N PHE A 45 -2.72 4.43 11.73
CA PHE A 45 -3.66 3.32 11.58
C PHE A 45 -3.08 2.00 12.12
N ALA A 46 -1.84 1.68 11.77
CA ALA A 46 -1.20 0.43 12.18
C ALA A 46 -1.19 0.25 13.70
N TYR A 47 -0.99 1.34 14.44
CA TYR A 47 -0.90 1.34 15.90
C TYR A 47 -2.18 1.82 16.61
N ALA A 48 -3.29 2.02 15.90
CA ALA A 48 -4.55 2.42 16.51
C ALA A 48 -5.23 1.26 17.25
N ASN A 49 -5.78 1.52 18.44
CA ASN A 49 -6.48 0.54 19.28
C ASN A 49 -5.63 -0.74 19.48
N ASP A 50 -6.17 -1.91 19.15
CA ASP A 50 -5.48 -3.21 19.21
C ASP A 50 -4.66 -3.51 17.92
N GLY A 51 -4.47 -2.49 17.07
CA GLY A 51 -3.80 -2.57 15.78
C GLY A 51 -4.78 -2.73 14.62
N CYS A 52 -4.55 -1.98 13.53
CA CYS A 52 -5.32 -2.10 12.29
C CYS A 52 -4.40 -2.57 11.15
N PRO A 53 -4.68 -3.72 10.49
CA PRO A 53 -3.93 -4.14 9.32
C PRO A 53 -3.90 -3.05 8.25
N SER A 54 -2.71 -2.49 8.03
CA SER A 54 -2.51 -1.31 7.18
C SER A 54 -1.44 -1.57 6.14
N VAL A 55 -1.58 -0.98 4.95
CA VAL A 55 -0.57 -1.03 3.88
C VAL A 55 -0.42 0.36 3.29
N LEU A 56 0.82 0.73 2.95
CA LEU A 56 1.12 2.01 2.31
C LEU A 56 1.34 1.80 0.80
N ILE A 57 0.41 2.35 0.02
CA ILE A 57 0.47 2.47 -1.44
C ILE A 57 0.67 3.94 -1.76
N SER A 58 1.76 4.29 -2.44
CA SER A 58 2.09 5.67 -2.77
C SER A 58 2.15 5.88 -4.27
N ILE A 59 1.78 7.08 -4.71
CA ILE A 59 2.02 7.54 -6.09
C ILE A 59 3.43 8.13 -6.12
N PRO A 60 4.34 7.63 -6.97
CA PRO A 60 5.63 8.27 -7.19
C PRO A 60 5.45 9.71 -7.66
N LEU A 61 6.04 10.66 -6.93
CA LEU A 61 5.95 12.08 -7.24
C LEU A 61 7.24 12.81 -6.87
N ARG A 62 7.43 13.99 -7.48
CA ARG A 62 8.52 14.92 -7.18
C ARG A 62 7.95 16.20 -6.56
N TYR A 63 8.76 16.79 -5.68
CA TYR A 63 8.47 18.07 -5.02
C TYR A 63 7.26 18.03 -4.08
N MET A 64 7.13 16.92 -3.33
CA MET A 64 6.11 16.76 -2.29
C MET A 64 6.12 17.95 -1.32
N HIS A 65 4.94 18.42 -0.91
CA HIS A 65 4.77 19.57 -0.01
C HIS A 65 5.23 20.93 -0.56
N THR A 66 5.44 21.05 -1.86
CA THR A 66 5.67 22.36 -2.51
C THR A 66 4.40 22.85 -3.21
N THR A 67 4.40 24.09 -3.68
CA THR A 67 3.24 24.68 -4.38
C THR A 67 2.95 24.01 -5.73
N VAL A 68 3.93 23.36 -6.33
CA VAL A 68 3.79 22.65 -7.61
C VAL A 68 4.45 21.29 -7.50
N GLU A 69 3.63 20.24 -7.48
CA GLU A 69 4.08 18.86 -7.52
C GLU A 69 4.11 18.33 -8.96
N MET A 70 4.97 17.35 -9.23
CA MET A 70 5.05 16.70 -10.54
C MET A 70 5.00 15.18 -10.41
N LEU A 71 4.15 14.56 -11.22
CA LEU A 71 3.98 13.11 -11.26
C LEU A 71 3.64 12.64 -12.68
N ASN A 72 3.82 11.35 -12.93
CA ASN A 72 3.46 10.73 -14.21
C ASN A 72 1.97 10.35 -14.20
N ARG A 73 1.23 10.74 -15.23
CA ARG A 73 -0.20 10.40 -15.38
C ARG A 73 -0.46 8.89 -15.33
N ASN A 74 0.43 8.08 -15.90
CA ASN A 74 0.30 6.62 -15.90
C ASN A 74 0.41 6.05 -14.48
N ASP A 75 1.23 6.64 -13.60
CA ASP A 75 1.35 6.20 -12.22
C ASP A 75 0.04 6.44 -11.43
N ILE A 76 -0.73 7.48 -11.78
CA ILE A 76 -2.07 7.71 -11.22
C ILE A 76 -3.02 6.60 -11.64
N GLU A 77 -3.09 6.33 -12.95
CA GLU A 77 -4.00 5.32 -13.52
C GLU A 77 -3.70 3.92 -12.95
N ASP A 78 -2.42 3.54 -12.87
CA ASP A 78 -2.00 2.28 -12.27
C ASP A 78 -2.31 2.21 -10.77
N THR A 79 -2.23 3.33 -10.05
CA THR A 79 -2.58 3.37 -8.60
C THR A 79 -4.06 3.17 -8.39
N ILE A 80 -4.90 3.85 -9.17
CA ILE A 80 -6.35 3.67 -9.14
C ILE A 80 -6.69 2.21 -9.43
N LYS A 81 -6.11 1.65 -10.49
CA LYS A 81 -6.35 0.26 -10.87
C LYS A 81 -5.91 -0.71 -9.77
N LEU A 82 -4.75 -0.50 -9.15
CA LEU A 82 -4.27 -1.35 -8.07
C LEU A 82 -5.20 -1.32 -6.85
N MET A 83 -5.64 -0.12 -6.44
CA MET A 83 -6.59 0.04 -5.33
C MET A 83 -7.91 -0.65 -5.65
N TYR A 84 -8.48 -0.42 -6.84
CA TYR A 84 -9.74 -1.02 -7.27
C TYR A 84 -9.69 -2.55 -7.26
N GLU A 85 -8.68 -3.13 -7.93
CA GLU A 85 -8.51 -4.59 -8.00
C GLU A 85 -8.23 -5.21 -6.62
N THR A 86 -7.55 -4.47 -5.73
CA THR A 86 -7.30 -4.92 -4.36
C THR A 86 -8.62 -5.00 -3.58
N LEU A 87 -9.47 -3.98 -3.70
CA LEU A 87 -10.78 -3.97 -3.03
C LEU A 87 -11.67 -5.14 -3.50
N LEU A 88 -11.64 -5.48 -4.79
CA LEU A 88 -12.37 -6.64 -5.33
C LEU A 88 -11.83 -7.98 -4.82
N ALA A 89 -10.52 -8.07 -4.53
CA ALA A 89 -9.91 -9.28 -3.99
C ALA A 89 -10.21 -9.50 -2.50
N LEU A 90 -10.60 -8.45 -1.77
CA LEU A 90 -10.93 -8.51 -0.36
C LEU A 90 -12.39 -8.93 -0.15
N SER A 91 -12.61 -9.72 0.90
CA SER A 91 -13.94 -10.10 1.39
C SER A 91 -13.97 -10.16 2.91
N PRO A 92 -15.16 -10.22 3.55
CA PRO A 92 -15.27 -10.44 5.00
C PRO A 92 -14.62 -11.74 5.50
N LYS A 93 -14.30 -12.69 4.60
CA LYS A 93 -13.62 -13.95 4.92
C LYS A 93 -12.09 -13.84 4.87
N THR A 94 -11.54 -12.68 4.49
CA THR A 94 -10.09 -12.48 4.38
C THR A 94 -9.46 -12.55 5.75
N ASN A 95 -8.58 -13.52 5.96
CA ASN A 95 -7.89 -13.71 7.23
C ASN A 95 -6.51 -13.03 7.21
N LEU A 96 -6.38 -11.97 7.99
CA LEU A 96 -5.13 -11.23 8.17
C LEU A 96 -4.40 -11.60 9.48
N SER A 97 -4.95 -12.48 10.33
CA SER A 97 -4.29 -12.91 11.58
C SER A 97 -3.00 -13.66 11.29
N TYR A 98 -1.88 -13.30 11.92
CA TYR A 98 -0.64 -14.08 11.86
C TYR A 98 -0.70 -15.38 12.67
N PHE A 99 -1.60 -15.45 13.64
CA PHE A 99 -1.75 -16.61 14.50
C PHE A 99 -2.65 -17.64 13.80
N LYS A 100 -2.20 -18.89 13.81
CA LYS A 100 -3.04 -20.03 13.45
C LYS A 100 -3.81 -20.41 14.71
N ASN A 101 -5.13 -20.25 14.68
CA ASN A 101 -6.01 -20.91 15.65
C ASN A 101 -6.16 -22.38 15.25
#